data_AF-A0A5A5TH40-F1
#
_entry.id   AF-A0A5A5TH40-F1
#
_cell.length_a   1.000
_cell.length_b   1.000
_cell.length_c   1.000
_cell.angle_alpha   90.00
_cell.angle_beta   90.00
_cell.angle_gamma   90.00
#
_symmetry.space_group_name_H-M   'P 1'
#
loop_
_entity.id
_entity.type
_entity.pdbx_description
1 polymer ?
#
loop_
_entity_poly.entity_id
_entity_poly.type
_entity_poly.pdbx_seq_one_letter_code
_entity_poly.pdbx_strand_id
1 'polypeptide(L)'
;MGKPMSLNVANSSVISTILRHDTKVTSYKIALLRAINDVVVSFPDVYTYHQNVFVPLRALADYWIAYYWPFVDPHWPIYQGRRSLRASGLNSDIAFRQALTSLRLEWEYSIGTASKPSDGFFLINEMKIGRKNQLYSPAFLQKYQAAVVALCDALEMPICYAGPGKWSIFAKPVKFKSLQGQGIPVPGTLLEDRCLVINAELWQTFRDMSLWVEALCIHEWCLFTERLPQENQHQPINRGDIYRLLTDRPDNRRPLTWERNHIDILLLEGTEFICPWTEKSITQGVSYHLDHLMPLSVYPMNELWNLAPSDPHFNAHQKRDRLPSSQRLASALPHLTHTYANYLTSLQLASVIKEDVNGRFATVPQLINQAHLSFPQAVSQVVGDFLNDVAVSRNLARF
;
A
#
# COMPACT_ATOMS: atom_id res chain seq x y z
N MET A 1 12.72 19.08 -25.69
CA MET A 1 12.09 17.97 -26.45
C MET A 1 12.13 16.73 -25.58
N GLY A 2 11.01 16.39 -24.94
CA GLY A 2 10.91 15.17 -24.14
C GLY A 2 10.92 13.95 -25.06
N LYS A 3 11.76 12.96 -24.76
CA LYS A 3 11.69 11.64 -25.41
C LYS A 3 10.26 11.09 -25.23
N PRO A 4 9.62 10.56 -26.28
CA PRO A 4 8.34 9.88 -26.11
C PRO A 4 8.55 8.69 -25.17
N MET A 5 7.65 8.56 -24.20
CA MET A 5 7.56 7.42 -23.30
C MET A 5 7.27 6.18 -24.16
N SER A 6 8.33 5.47 -24.56
CA SER A 6 8.20 4.22 -25.29
C SER A 6 7.67 3.18 -24.32
N LEU A 7 6.36 2.92 -24.37
CA LEU A 7 5.78 1.73 -23.74
C LEU A 7 6.56 0.53 -24.27
N ASN A 8 7.36 -0.11 -23.43
CA ASN A 8 8.13 -1.27 -23.83
C ASN A 8 7.16 -2.46 -23.96
N VAL A 9 6.62 -2.65 -25.17
CA VAL A 9 5.52 -3.56 -25.52
C VAL A 9 5.80 -5.01 -25.08
N ALA A 10 7.07 -5.39 -24.93
CA ALA A 10 7.46 -6.71 -24.45
C ALA A 10 7.02 -6.99 -23.00
N ASN A 11 7.10 -6.01 -22.09
CA ASN A 11 6.79 -6.24 -20.67
C ASN A 11 5.33 -5.97 -20.30
N SER A 12 4.62 -5.08 -21.03
CA SER A 12 3.16 -5.00 -20.91
C SER A 12 2.49 -6.31 -21.35
N SER A 13 3.12 -7.04 -22.28
CA SER A 13 2.69 -8.38 -22.66
C SER A 13 2.78 -9.37 -21.49
N VAL A 14 3.71 -9.22 -20.55
CA VAL A 14 3.88 -10.14 -19.40
C VAL A 14 2.66 -10.12 -18.49
N ILE A 15 2.14 -8.93 -18.14
CA ILE A 15 0.93 -8.80 -17.30
C ILE A 15 -0.26 -9.48 -17.98
N SER A 16 -0.46 -9.21 -19.27
CA SER A 16 -1.53 -9.83 -20.06
C SER A 16 -1.33 -11.36 -20.21
N THR A 17 -0.09 -11.82 -20.28
CA THR A 17 0.30 -13.24 -20.37
C THR A 17 -0.05 -13.96 -19.07
N ILE A 18 0.21 -13.36 -17.91
CA ILE A 18 -0.13 -13.94 -16.60
C ILE A 18 -1.65 -14.17 -16.48
N LEU A 19 -2.45 -13.18 -16.90
CA LEU A 19 -3.91 -13.30 -16.91
C LEU A 19 -4.43 -14.28 -17.97
N ARG A 20 -3.80 -14.31 -19.16
CA ARG A 20 -4.21 -15.18 -20.28
C ARG A 20 -3.92 -16.65 -20.01
N HIS A 21 -2.83 -16.98 -19.34
CA HIS A 21 -2.48 -18.36 -18.96
C HIS A 21 -3.08 -18.81 -17.63
N ASP A 22 -4.13 -18.15 -17.16
CA ASP A 22 -4.89 -18.60 -15.99
C ASP A 22 -5.81 -19.78 -16.37
N THR A 23 -5.64 -20.93 -15.72
CA THR A 23 -6.58 -22.05 -15.81
C THR A 23 -7.93 -21.73 -15.13
N LYS A 24 -8.06 -20.54 -14.51
CA LYS A 24 -9.25 -19.98 -13.85
C LYS A 24 -9.85 -20.95 -12.83
N VAL A 25 -8.98 -21.52 -12.01
CA VAL A 25 -9.36 -22.44 -10.92
C VAL A 25 -9.64 -21.68 -9.63
N THR A 26 -8.86 -20.63 -9.33
CA THR A 26 -9.01 -19.73 -8.18
C THR A 26 -8.71 -18.28 -8.59
N SER A 27 -9.11 -17.30 -7.78
CA SER A 27 -8.79 -15.87 -8.01
C SER A 27 -7.33 -15.48 -7.73
N TYR A 28 -6.46 -16.45 -7.44
CA TYR A 28 -5.10 -16.22 -6.93
C TYR A 28 -4.18 -15.44 -7.87
N LYS A 29 -4.23 -15.68 -9.19
CA LYS A 29 -3.38 -14.94 -10.13
C LYS A 29 -3.79 -13.47 -10.22
N ILE A 30 -5.09 -13.21 -10.17
CA ILE A 30 -5.65 -11.85 -10.15
C ILE A 30 -5.21 -11.14 -8.87
N ALA A 31 -5.32 -11.82 -7.72
CA ALA A 31 -4.88 -11.30 -6.43
C ALA A 31 -3.35 -11.09 -6.36
N LEU A 32 -2.54 -11.96 -6.98
CA LEU A 32 -1.09 -11.81 -7.06
C LEU A 32 -0.69 -10.55 -7.83
N LEU A 33 -1.26 -10.35 -9.02
CA LEU A 33 -0.97 -9.17 -9.85
C LEU A 33 -1.38 -7.87 -9.15
N ARG A 34 -2.57 -7.88 -8.53
CA ARG A 34 -3.05 -6.73 -7.75
C ARG A 34 -2.15 -6.45 -6.54
N ALA A 35 -1.71 -7.48 -5.81
CA ALA A 35 -0.81 -7.30 -4.67
C ALA A 35 0.57 -6.77 -5.08
N ILE A 36 1.13 -7.26 -6.20
CA ILE A 36 2.39 -6.73 -6.74
C ILE A 36 2.21 -5.24 -7.10
N ASN A 37 1.11 -4.89 -7.77
CA ASN A 37 0.79 -3.52 -8.11
C ASN A 37 0.73 -2.62 -6.87
N ASP A 38 0.00 -3.04 -5.83
CA ASP A 38 -0.17 -2.24 -4.62
C ASP A 38 1.15 -2.14 -3.81
N VAL A 39 2.01 -3.16 -3.86
CA VAL A 39 3.37 -3.08 -3.31
C VAL A 39 4.21 -2.06 -4.07
N VAL A 40 4.24 -2.11 -5.41
CA VAL A 40 5.00 -1.16 -6.25
C VAL A 40 4.59 0.27 -5.94
N VAL A 41 3.29 0.48 -5.78
CA VAL A 41 2.70 1.77 -5.42
C VAL A 41 3.03 2.21 -3.99
N SER A 42 3.24 1.27 -3.07
CA SER A 42 3.53 1.58 -1.66
C SER A 42 4.96 2.06 -1.43
N PHE A 43 5.90 1.68 -2.30
CA PHE A 43 7.33 1.96 -2.18
C PHE A 43 7.82 2.81 -3.35
N PRO A 44 7.63 4.14 -3.27
CA PRO A 44 7.64 5.00 -4.44
C PRO A 44 9.03 5.25 -5.02
N ASP A 45 10.11 5.09 -4.27
CA ASP A 45 11.46 5.48 -4.65
C ASP A 45 12.39 4.29 -4.94
N VAL A 46 11.91 3.05 -4.75
CA VAL A 46 12.72 1.83 -4.97
C VAL A 46 13.19 1.69 -6.43
N TYR A 47 12.43 2.23 -7.39
CA TYR A 47 12.76 2.17 -8.81
C TYR A 47 14.07 2.91 -9.16
N THR A 48 14.48 3.88 -8.35
CA THR A 48 15.66 4.73 -8.59
C THR A 48 16.97 3.94 -8.59
N TYR A 49 16.99 2.77 -7.96
CA TYR A 49 18.14 1.88 -7.95
C TYR A 49 18.39 1.17 -9.27
N HIS A 50 17.39 1.12 -10.17
CA HIS A 50 17.45 0.39 -11.44
C HIS A 50 17.91 -1.08 -11.30
N GLN A 51 17.53 -1.71 -10.19
CA GLN A 51 17.92 -3.08 -9.82
C GLN A 51 16.69 -3.95 -9.59
N ASN A 52 16.91 -5.26 -9.51
CA ASN A 52 15.89 -6.20 -9.10
C ASN A 52 15.37 -5.84 -7.70
N VAL A 53 14.06 -5.93 -7.51
CA VAL A 53 13.39 -5.62 -6.25
C VAL A 53 12.96 -6.90 -5.56
N PHE A 54 13.26 -7.01 -4.27
CA PHE A 54 12.87 -8.14 -3.44
C PHE A 54 11.64 -7.78 -2.62
N VAL A 55 10.54 -8.46 -2.91
CA VAL A 55 9.25 -8.29 -2.23
C VAL A 55 9.02 -9.48 -1.30
N PRO A 56 8.98 -9.29 0.03
CA PRO A 56 8.72 -10.39 0.94
C PRO A 56 7.28 -10.90 0.75
N LEU A 57 7.08 -12.22 0.75
CA LEU A 57 5.76 -12.83 0.53
C LEU A 57 4.73 -12.34 1.54
N ARG A 58 5.14 -12.00 2.78
CA ARG A 58 4.23 -11.42 3.78
C ARG A 58 3.65 -10.06 3.37
N ALA A 59 4.39 -9.24 2.61
CA ALA A 59 3.86 -7.97 2.11
C ALA A 59 2.76 -8.19 1.07
N LEU A 60 2.90 -9.23 0.23
CA LEU A 60 1.84 -9.66 -0.69
C LEU A 60 0.66 -10.29 0.07
N ALA A 61 0.96 -11.08 1.11
CA ALA A 61 -0.04 -11.72 1.96
C ALA A 61 -0.90 -10.69 2.71
N ASP A 62 -0.32 -9.60 3.21
CA ASP A 62 -1.09 -8.50 3.82
C ASP A 62 -2.14 -7.96 2.86
N TYR A 63 -1.78 -7.70 1.61
CA TYR A 63 -2.77 -7.29 0.61
C TYR A 63 -3.84 -8.35 0.36
N TRP A 64 -3.49 -9.64 0.39
CA TRP A 64 -4.49 -10.70 0.30
C TRP A 64 -5.42 -10.77 1.52
N ILE A 65 -4.93 -10.49 2.74
CA ILE A 65 -5.80 -10.31 3.92
C ILE A 65 -6.85 -9.25 3.60
N ALA A 66 -6.42 -8.10 3.08
CA ALA A 66 -7.32 -6.99 2.75
C ALA A 66 -8.32 -7.34 1.65
N TYR A 67 -7.88 -7.95 0.54
CA TYR A 67 -8.75 -8.23 -0.60
C TYR A 67 -9.77 -9.34 -0.32
N TYR A 68 -9.37 -10.38 0.42
CA TYR A 68 -10.22 -11.54 0.70
C TYR A 68 -11.08 -11.37 1.95
N TRP A 69 -10.84 -10.33 2.76
CA TRP A 69 -11.61 -9.99 3.95
C TRP A 69 -13.14 -10.06 3.78
N PRO A 70 -13.73 -9.41 2.75
CA PRO A 70 -15.18 -9.48 2.56
C PRO A 70 -15.71 -10.86 2.17
N PHE A 71 -14.85 -11.74 1.64
CA PHE A 71 -15.27 -13.05 1.13
C PHE A 71 -15.25 -14.15 2.18
N VAL A 72 -14.66 -13.90 3.35
CA VAL A 72 -14.50 -14.86 4.44
C VAL A 72 -15.44 -14.64 5.62
N ASP A 73 -16.52 -13.90 5.38
CA ASP A 73 -17.61 -13.74 6.34
C ASP A 73 -18.06 -15.12 6.87
N PRO A 74 -18.15 -15.31 8.19
CA PRO A 74 -18.49 -16.60 8.78
C PRO A 74 -19.94 -17.02 8.51
N HIS A 75 -20.84 -16.06 8.28
CA HIS A 75 -22.26 -16.31 8.05
C HIS A 75 -22.60 -16.32 6.55
N TRP A 76 -21.99 -15.43 5.78
CA TRP A 76 -22.29 -15.24 4.36
C TRP A 76 -21.02 -15.31 3.49
N PRO A 77 -20.32 -16.44 3.45
CA PRO A 77 -19.09 -16.56 2.68
C PRO A 77 -19.37 -16.41 1.18
N ILE A 78 -18.43 -15.78 0.48
CA ILE A 78 -18.39 -15.71 -0.98
C ILE A 78 -17.24 -16.59 -1.44
N TYR A 79 -17.51 -17.60 -2.26
CA TYR A 79 -16.48 -18.51 -2.75
C TYR A 79 -15.61 -17.85 -3.83
N GLN A 80 -14.34 -18.23 -3.82
CA GLN A 80 -13.23 -17.65 -4.57
C GLN A 80 -12.37 -18.72 -5.29
N GLY A 81 -12.82 -19.97 -5.27
CA GLY A 81 -12.29 -21.08 -6.02
C GLY A 81 -13.39 -22.05 -6.44
N ARG A 82 -13.13 -22.84 -7.49
CA ARG A 82 -14.06 -23.90 -7.90
C ARG A 82 -14.13 -24.99 -6.83
N ARG A 83 -15.33 -25.32 -6.40
CA ARG A 83 -15.60 -26.46 -5.52
C ARG A 83 -15.98 -27.67 -6.37
N SER A 84 -15.38 -28.82 -6.09
CA SER A 84 -15.67 -30.08 -6.78
C SER A 84 -15.85 -31.18 -5.75
N LEU A 85 -16.89 -32.02 -5.89
CA LEU A 85 -17.00 -33.24 -5.08
C LEU A 85 -15.82 -34.18 -5.39
N ARG A 86 -15.01 -34.51 -4.38
CA ARG A 86 -14.02 -35.59 -4.43
C ARG A 86 -14.45 -36.71 -3.48
N ALA A 87 -13.89 -37.91 -3.66
CA ALA A 87 -14.16 -39.07 -2.81
C ALA A 87 -13.84 -38.85 -1.32
N SER A 88 -12.99 -37.85 -0.99
CA SER A 88 -12.63 -37.45 0.38
C SER A 88 -13.43 -36.25 0.90
N GLY A 89 -14.50 -35.83 0.22
CA GLY A 89 -15.27 -34.62 0.50
C GLY A 89 -15.13 -33.53 -0.58
N LEU A 90 -15.83 -32.40 -0.39
CA LEU A 90 -15.74 -31.24 -1.28
C LEU A 90 -14.29 -30.69 -1.31
N ASN A 91 -13.74 -30.49 -2.51
CA ASN A 91 -12.47 -29.79 -2.69
C ASN A 91 -12.57 -28.35 -2.17
N SER A 92 -11.48 -27.90 -1.57
CA SER A 92 -11.38 -26.62 -0.86
C SER A 92 -11.52 -25.44 -1.82
N ASP A 93 -12.14 -24.38 -1.30
CA ASP A 93 -12.20 -23.06 -1.89
C ASP A 93 -10.80 -22.39 -1.88
N ILE A 94 -10.60 -21.25 -1.22
CA ILE A 94 -9.28 -20.71 -0.95
C ILE A 94 -8.65 -21.42 0.26
N ALA A 95 -7.39 -21.81 0.12
CA ALA A 95 -6.66 -22.63 1.08
C ALA A 95 -6.54 -22.00 2.48
N PHE A 96 -6.57 -20.67 2.55
CA PHE A 96 -6.43 -19.89 3.78
C PHE A 96 -7.77 -19.46 4.38
N ARG A 97 -8.92 -19.94 3.87
CA ARG A 97 -10.25 -19.51 4.34
C ARG A 97 -10.40 -19.64 5.85
N GLN A 98 -10.05 -20.80 6.41
CA GLN A 98 -10.20 -21.05 7.84
C GLN A 98 -9.36 -20.08 8.69
N ALA A 99 -8.10 -19.87 8.30
CA ALA A 99 -7.20 -18.98 9.01
C ALA A 99 -7.71 -17.53 8.96
N LEU A 100 -8.15 -17.08 7.78
CA LEU A 100 -8.63 -15.71 7.59
C LEU A 100 -10.00 -15.47 8.26
N THR A 101 -10.92 -16.43 8.22
CA THR A 101 -12.19 -16.36 8.99
C THR A 101 -11.92 -16.33 10.50
N SER A 102 -10.95 -17.11 10.99
CA SER A 102 -10.58 -17.07 12.42
C SER A 102 -10.00 -15.73 12.84
N LEU A 103 -9.15 -15.12 12.00
CA LEU A 103 -8.64 -13.77 12.22
C LEU A 103 -9.76 -12.73 12.20
N ARG A 104 -10.71 -12.86 11.26
CA ARG A 104 -11.86 -11.96 11.19
C ARG A 104 -12.76 -12.02 12.41
N LEU A 105 -13.05 -13.22 12.92
CA LEU A 105 -13.83 -13.38 14.15
C LEU A 105 -13.15 -12.72 15.35
N GLU A 106 -11.84 -12.89 15.49
CA GLU A 106 -11.06 -12.24 16.57
C GLU A 106 -11.03 -10.71 16.39
N TRP A 107 -10.97 -10.23 15.14
CA TRP A 107 -11.08 -8.81 14.83
C TRP A 107 -12.44 -8.23 15.26
N GLU A 108 -13.55 -8.85 14.83
CA GLU A 108 -14.91 -8.44 15.18
C GLU A 108 -15.12 -8.44 16.71
N TYR A 109 -14.57 -9.43 17.40
CA TYR A 109 -14.58 -9.48 18.86
C TYR A 109 -13.83 -8.29 19.48
N SER A 110 -12.65 -7.94 18.93
CA SER A 110 -11.83 -6.84 19.45
C SER A 110 -12.45 -5.44 19.25
N ILE A 111 -13.17 -5.24 18.14
CA ILE A 111 -13.79 -3.94 17.81
C ILE A 111 -15.24 -3.83 18.28
N GLY A 112 -15.83 -4.93 18.78
CA GLY A 112 -17.21 -4.98 19.30
C GLY A 112 -18.30 -4.69 18.28
N THR A 113 -18.00 -4.75 16.98
CA THR A 113 -18.94 -4.45 15.89
C THR A 113 -18.73 -5.40 14.72
N ALA A 114 -19.76 -5.55 13.87
CA ALA A 114 -19.65 -6.33 12.65
C ALA A 114 -18.63 -5.69 11.70
N SER A 115 -17.80 -6.53 11.08
CA SER A 115 -16.72 -6.04 10.23
C SER A 115 -17.23 -5.48 8.90
N LYS A 116 -16.62 -4.40 8.43
CA LYS A 116 -16.85 -3.84 7.09
C LYS A 116 -15.90 -4.49 6.07
N PRO A 117 -16.24 -4.49 4.76
CA PRO A 117 -15.33 -4.98 3.72
C PRO A 117 -13.96 -4.32 3.78
N SER A 118 -13.91 -3.01 4.04
CA SER A 118 -12.68 -2.23 4.19
C SER A 118 -11.80 -2.58 5.39
N ASP A 119 -12.30 -3.30 6.39
CA ASP A 119 -11.57 -3.53 7.64
C ASP A 119 -10.28 -4.33 7.42
N GLY A 120 -10.21 -5.17 6.39
CA GLY A 120 -8.97 -5.83 6.02
C GLY A 120 -7.84 -4.83 5.68
N PHE A 121 -8.17 -3.72 5.00
CA PHE A 121 -7.20 -2.63 4.76
C PHE A 121 -6.87 -1.86 6.05
N PHE A 122 -7.86 -1.65 6.92
CA PHE A 122 -7.63 -1.03 8.23
C PHE A 122 -6.63 -1.86 9.03
N LEU A 123 -6.87 -3.17 9.13
CA LEU A 123 -6.07 -4.12 9.88
C LEU A 123 -4.61 -4.11 9.43
N ILE A 124 -4.34 -4.29 8.13
CA ILE A 124 -2.95 -4.37 7.65
C ILE A 124 -2.18 -3.06 7.89
N ASN A 125 -2.87 -1.92 7.88
CA ASN A 125 -2.26 -0.64 8.20
C ASN A 125 -1.92 -0.50 9.69
N GLU A 126 -2.76 -1.02 10.59
CA GLU A 126 -2.44 -1.06 12.02
C GLU A 126 -1.27 -2.01 12.31
N MET A 127 -1.19 -3.15 11.63
CA MET A 127 -0.12 -4.14 11.83
C MET A 127 1.25 -3.67 11.32
N LYS A 128 1.29 -2.81 10.30
CA LYS A 128 2.52 -2.19 9.78
C LYS A 128 3.16 -1.20 10.75
N ILE A 129 2.36 -0.59 11.63
CA ILE A 129 2.82 0.43 12.57
C ILE A 129 3.21 -0.26 13.88
N GLY A 130 4.49 -0.29 14.22
CA GLY A 130 5.02 -1.09 15.34
C GLY A 130 4.37 -0.72 16.67
N ARG A 131 4.20 0.59 16.93
CA ARG A 131 3.54 1.11 18.14
C ARG A 131 2.06 0.72 18.27
N LYS A 132 1.36 0.50 17.16
CA LYS A 132 -0.06 0.11 17.15
C LYS A 132 -0.22 -1.39 17.27
N ASN A 133 0.61 -2.14 16.55
CA ASN A 133 0.66 -3.61 16.61
C ASN A 133 0.83 -4.11 18.07
N GLN A 134 1.67 -3.44 18.86
CA GLN A 134 1.89 -3.75 20.28
C GLN A 134 0.67 -3.58 21.19
N LEU A 135 -0.39 -2.91 20.74
CA LEU A 135 -1.61 -2.70 21.52
C LEU A 135 -2.60 -3.87 21.41
N TYR A 136 -2.39 -4.79 20.47
CA TYR A 136 -3.28 -5.92 20.23
C TYR A 136 -2.95 -7.11 21.14
N SER A 137 -3.96 -7.92 21.45
CA SER A 137 -3.80 -9.08 22.33
C SER A 137 -2.89 -10.15 21.70
N PRO A 138 -2.16 -10.95 22.52
CA PRO A 138 -1.36 -12.06 22.00
C PRO A 138 -2.18 -13.07 21.19
N ALA A 139 -3.44 -13.29 21.56
CA ALA A 139 -4.35 -14.18 20.82
C ALA A 139 -4.64 -13.63 19.41
N PHE A 140 -4.93 -12.33 19.30
CA PHE A 140 -5.11 -11.64 18.02
C PHE A 140 -3.87 -11.75 17.13
N LEU A 141 -2.70 -11.43 17.69
CA LEU A 141 -1.42 -11.49 16.97
C LEU A 141 -1.10 -12.92 16.48
N GLN A 142 -1.43 -13.95 17.26
CA GLN A 142 -1.29 -15.34 16.85
C GLN A 142 -2.19 -15.68 15.65
N LYS A 143 -3.46 -15.22 15.64
CA LYS A 143 -4.37 -15.42 14.50
C LYS A 143 -3.90 -14.68 13.26
N TYR A 144 -3.38 -13.46 13.41
CA TYR A 144 -2.82 -12.69 12.31
C TYR A 144 -1.62 -13.40 11.70
N GLN A 145 -0.66 -13.83 12.52
CA GLN A 145 0.50 -14.60 12.06
C GLN A 145 0.09 -15.90 11.35
N ALA A 146 -0.88 -16.64 11.90
CA ALA A 146 -1.39 -17.86 11.27
C ALA A 146 -2.01 -17.59 9.88
N ALA A 147 -2.76 -16.49 9.73
CA ALA A 147 -3.31 -16.08 8.44
C ALA A 147 -2.21 -15.69 7.45
N VAL A 148 -1.22 -14.89 7.87
CA VAL A 148 -0.07 -14.50 7.04
C VAL A 148 0.70 -15.73 6.54
N VAL A 149 0.95 -16.72 7.41
CA VAL A 149 1.64 -17.96 7.02
C VAL A 149 0.84 -18.73 5.97
N ALA A 150 -0.45 -18.96 6.21
CA ALA A 150 -1.32 -19.68 5.27
C ALA A 150 -1.41 -18.99 3.90
N LEU A 151 -1.41 -17.65 3.89
CA LEU A 151 -1.41 -16.84 2.69
C LEU A 151 -0.06 -16.88 1.95
N CYS A 152 1.06 -16.81 2.67
CA CYS A 152 2.40 -16.96 2.08
C CYS A 152 2.57 -18.33 1.39
N ASP A 153 2.02 -19.39 1.97
CA ASP A 153 2.05 -20.72 1.36
C ASP A 153 1.14 -20.80 0.13
N ALA A 154 -0.06 -20.18 0.19
CA ALA A 154 -0.97 -20.11 -0.95
C ALA A 154 -0.40 -19.30 -2.14
N LEU A 155 0.43 -18.29 -1.88
CA LEU A 155 1.10 -17.47 -2.89
C LEU A 155 2.11 -18.25 -3.76
N GLU A 156 2.66 -19.37 -3.28
CA GLU A 156 3.70 -20.11 -4.02
C GLU A 156 3.18 -20.66 -5.36
N MET A 157 1.92 -21.12 -5.38
CA MET A 157 1.29 -21.70 -6.58
C MET A 157 1.05 -20.68 -7.71
N PRO A 158 0.38 -19.53 -7.50
CA PRO A 158 0.21 -18.54 -8.56
C PRO A 158 1.55 -17.95 -9.04
N ILE A 159 2.58 -17.88 -8.19
CA ILE A 159 3.94 -17.48 -8.59
C ILE A 159 4.56 -18.55 -9.52
N CYS A 160 4.50 -19.82 -9.11
CA CYS A 160 5.03 -20.95 -9.87
C CYS A 160 4.43 -21.04 -11.28
N TYR A 161 3.11 -20.87 -11.39
CA TYR A 161 2.40 -21.01 -12.66
C TYR A 161 2.03 -19.67 -13.29
N ALA A 162 2.77 -18.59 -12.99
CA ALA A 162 2.45 -17.26 -13.50
C ALA A 162 2.54 -17.17 -15.05
N GLY A 163 3.35 -18.00 -15.71
CA GLY A 163 3.50 -17.99 -17.17
C GLY A 163 3.22 -19.34 -17.84
N PRO A 164 3.67 -19.53 -19.10
CA PRO A 164 3.41 -20.74 -19.89
C PRO A 164 4.09 -21.99 -19.31
N GLY A 165 5.08 -21.82 -18.45
CA GLY A 165 5.76 -22.91 -17.74
C GLY A 165 5.96 -22.60 -16.25
N LYS A 166 6.40 -23.61 -15.50
CA LYS A 166 6.76 -23.45 -14.09
C LYS A 166 7.92 -22.47 -13.94
N TRP A 167 7.78 -21.50 -13.06
CA TRP A 167 8.78 -20.47 -12.74
C TRP A 167 9.26 -19.67 -13.96
N SER A 168 8.41 -19.56 -14.98
CA SER A 168 8.79 -18.94 -16.27
C SER A 168 8.82 -17.41 -16.22
N ILE A 169 7.98 -16.79 -15.38
CA ILE A 169 7.95 -15.33 -15.19
C ILE A 169 8.66 -14.94 -13.89
N PHE A 170 8.37 -15.67 -12.82
CA PHE A 170 8.95 -15.45 -11.51
C PHE A 170 9.76 -16.66 -11.08
N ALA A 171 10.97 -16.42 -10.59
CA ALA A 171 11.76 -17.45 -9.93
C ALA A 171 11.09 -17.92 -8.63
N LYS A 172 11.46 -19.11 -8.15
CA LYS A 172 10.99 -19.61 -6.86
C LYS A 172 11.38 -18.64 -5.73
N PRO A 173 10.45 -18.22 -4.86
CA PRO A 173 10.79 -17.36 -3.74
C PRO A 173 11.84 -18.00 -2.81
N VAL A 174 12.86 -17.23 -2.46
CA VAL A 174 13.96 -17.65 -1.56
C VAL A 174 14.12 -16.66 -0.41
N LYS A 175 14.82 -17.06 0.66
CA LYS A 175 15.01 -16.19 1.82
C LYS A 175 15.88 -14.98 1.48
N PHE A 176 15.54 -13.80 2.00
CA PHE A 176 16.28 -12.55 1.72
C PHE A 176 17.78 -12.66 2.00
N LYS A 177 18.19 -13.36 3.08
CA LYS A 177 19.61 -13.60 3.37
C LYS A 177 20.41 -14.23 2.22
N SER A 178 19.76 -14.96 1.32
CA SER A 178 20.40 -15.57 0.13
C SER A 178 20.46 -14.65 -1.08
N LEU A 179 19.78 -13.50 -1.04
CA LEU A 179 19.66 -12.52 -2.11
C LEU A 179 20.48 -11.25 -1.86
N GLN A 180 21.15 -11.13 -0.72
CA GLN A 180 21.91 -9.93 -0.37
C GLN A 180 22.95 -9.60 -1.46
N GLY A 181 22.99 -8.34 -1.87
CA GLY A 181 23.89 -7.86 -2.93
C GLY A 181 23.42 -8.12 -4.37
N GLN A 182 22.26 -8.76 -4.58
CA GLN A 182 21.74 -9.09 -5.92
C GLN A 182 20.57 -8.18 -6.36
N GLY A 183 20.30 -7.12 -5.59
CA GLY A 183 19.15 -6.24 -5.75
C GLY A 183 18.78 -5.53 -4.45
N ILE A 184 17.61 -4.90 -4.44
CA ILE A 184 17.16 -4.02 -3.36
C ILE A 184 15.88 -4.58 -2.73
N PRO A 185 15.86 -4.83 -1.41
CA PRO A 185 14.62 -5.18 -0.73
C PRO A 185 13.70 -3.97 -0.61
N VAL A 186 12.39 -4.19 -0.67
CA VAL A 186 11.46 -3.15 -0.21
C VAL A 186 11.68 -2.87 1.29
N PRO A 187 11.46 -1.63 1.75
CA PRO A 187 11.57 -1.28 3.16
C PRO A 187 10.83 -2.25 4.11
N GLY A 188 11.45 -2.50 5.26
CA GLY A 188 10.92 -3.41 6.27
C GLY A 188 11.18 -4.90 6.05
N THR A 189 11.83 -5.32 4.95
CA THR A 189 12.17 -6.75 4.69
C THR A 189 13.15 -7.32 5.71
N LEU A 190 12.87 -8.52 6.22
CA LEU A 190 13.68 -9.25 7.21
C LEU A 190 14.50 -10.36 6.55
N LEU A 191 15.64 -10.74 7.15
CA LEU A 191 16.56 -11.74 6.60
C LEU A 191 15.92 -13.12 6.34
N GLU A 192 14.96 -13.51 7.16
CA GLU A 192 14.26 -14.79 7.06
C GLU A 192 13.03 -14.74 6.15
N ASP A 193 12.65 -13.56 5.63
CA ASP A 193 11.52 -13.43 4.71
C ASP A 193 11.81 -14.17 3.40
N ARG A 194 10.89 -15.03 2.96
CA ARG A 194 10.87 -15.52 1.57
C ARG A 194 10.47 -14.36 0.67
N CYS A 195 11.27 -14.07 -0.35
CA CYS A 195 11.08 -12.95 -1.25
C CYS A 195 10.80 -13.41 -2.68
N LEU A 196 9.80 -12.78 -3.28
CA LEU A 196 9.61 -12.74 -4.72
C LEU A 196 10.61 -11.74 -5.31
N VAL A 197 11.36 -12.16 -6.32
CA VAL A 197 12.26 -11.27 -7.08
C VAL A 197 11.49 -10.71 -8.28
N ILE A 198 11.36 -9.40 -8.35
CA ILE A 198 10.77 -8.68 -9.48
C ILE A 198 11.91 -7.94 -10.18
N ASN A 199 12.13 -8.20 -11.46
CA ASN A 199 13.19 -7.50 -12.18
C ASN A 199 12.85 -6.00 -12.35
N ALA A 200 13.88 -5.17 -12.53
CA ALA A 200 13.74 -3.72 -12.58
C ALA A 200 12.73 -3.25 -13.65
N GLU A 201 12.75 -3.88 -14.84
CA GLU A 201 11.86 -3.50 -15.94
C GLU A 201 10.39 -3.85 -15.66
N LEU A 202 10.14 -5.00 -15.05
CA LEU A 202 8.79 -5.44 -14.68
C LEU A 202 8.26 -4.57 -13.53
N TRP A 203 9.10 -4.24 -12.54
CA TRP A 203 8.75 -3.26 -11.50
C TRP A 203 8.33 -1.92 -12.10
N GLN A 204 9.12 -1.39 -13.03
CA GLN A 204 8.80 -0.16 -13.75
C GLN A 204 7.50 -0.29 -14.56
N THR A 205 7.27 -1.43 -15.20
CA THR A 205 6.03 -1.70 -15.95
C THR A 205 4.80 -1.65 -15.04
N PHE A 206 4.85 -2.28 -13.86
CA PHE A 206 3.76 -2.18 -12.87
C PHE A 206 3.53 -0.74 -12.42
N ARG A 207 4.59 0.04 -12.21
CA ARG A 207 4.49 1.45 -11.83
C ARG A 207 3.77 2.27 -12.90
N ASP A 208 4.25 2.17 -14.15
CA ASP A 208 3.72 2.93 -15.29
C ASP A 208 2.28 2.53 -15.65
N MET A 209 1.93 1.26 -15.46
CA MET A 209 0.61 0.73 -15.79
C MET A 209 -0.32 0.61 -14.56
N SER A 210 0.04 1.18 -13.41
CA SER A 210 -0.58 0.82 -12.14
C SER A 210 -2.10 0.94 -12.09
N LEU A 211 -2.66 2.04 -12.62
CA LEU A 211 -4.11 2.24 -12.71
C LEU A 211 -4.80 1.23 -13.63
N TRP A 212 -4.16 0.87 -14.74
CA TRP A 212 -4.66 -0.13 -15.68
C TRP A 212 -4.64 -1.53 -15.06
N VAL A 213 -3.56 -1.88 -14.36
CA VAL A 213 -3.44 -3.16 -13.66
C VAL A 213 -4.49 -3.28 -12.57
N GLU A 214 -4.70 -2.24 -11.76
CA GLU A 214 -5.73 -2.22 -10.73
C GLU A 214 -7.14 -2.42 -11.33
N ALA A 215 -7.50 -1.61 -12.33
CA ALA A 215 -8.80 -1.69 -12.98
C ALA A 215 -9.05 -3.06 -13.63
N LEU A 216 -8.06 -3.59 -14.35
CA LEU A 216 -8.14 -4.90 -14.99
C LEU A 216 -8.28 -6.03 -13.96
N CYS A 217 -7.49 -6.00 -12.87
CA CYS A 217 -7.59 -7.00 -11.82
C CYS A 217 -8.97 -6.98 -11.15
N ILE A 218 -9.50 -5.79 -10.82
CA ILE A 218 -10.85 -5.68 -10.24
C ILE A 218 -11.90 -6.22 -11.21
N HIS A 219 -11.81 -5.86 -12.50
CA HIS A 219 -12.74 -6.33 -13.52
C HIS A 219 -12.73 -7.86 -13.66
N GLU A 220 -11.55 -8.45 -13.87
CA GLU A 220 -11.41 -9.91 -14.00
C GLU A 220 -11.85 -10.64 -12.75
N TRP A 221 -11.61 -10.07 -11.56
CA TRP A 221 -12.04 -10.67 -10.29
C TRP A 221 -13.56 -10.67 -10.14
N CYS A 222 -14.22 -9.59 -10.54
CA CYS A 222 -15.68 -9.51 -10.58
C CYS A 222 -16.25 -10.57 -11.53
N LEU A 223 -15.72 -10.66 -12.76
CA LEU A 223 -16.15 -11.66 -13.74
C LEU A 223 -15.90 -13.09 -13.28
N PHE A 224 -14.79 -13.34 -12.59
CA PHE A 224 -14.45 -14.65 -12.07
C PHE A 224 -15.44 -15.07 -10.96
N THR A 225 -15.65 -14.20 -9.96
CA THR A 225 -16.51 -14.51 -8.81
C THR A 225 -17.98 -14.68 -9.23
N GLU A 226 -18.48 -13.85 -10.16
CA GLU A 226 -19.85 -13.94 -10.69
C GLU A 226 -20.12 -15.30 -11.38
N ARG A 227 -19.10 -15.92 -11.98
CA ARG A 227 -19.22 -17.23 -12.65
C ARG A 227 -19.12 -18.42 -11.70
N LEU A 228 -18.66 -18.22 -10.47
CA LEU A 228 -18.52 -19.33 -9.51
C LEU A 228 -19.89 -19.71 -8.92
N PRO A 229 -20.21 -21.01 -8.80
CA PRO A 229 -21.40 -21.45 -8.09
C PRO A 229 -21.36 -21.05 -6.61
N GLN A 230 -22.39 -20.34 -6.14
CA GLN A 230 -22.55 -19.89 -4.75
C GLN A 230 -23.64 -20.74 -4.06
N GLU A 231 -23.34 -22.01 -3.77
CA GLU A 231 -24.31 -23.01 -3.27
C GLU A 231 -25.06 -22.59 -2.00
N ASN A 232 -24.46 -21.76 -1.16
CA ASN A 232 -25.03 -21.33 0.13
C ASN A 232 -25.73 -19.97 0.06
N GLN A 233 -25.95 -19.43 -1.14
CA GLN A 233 -26.57 -18.11 -1.29
C GLN A 233 -27.98 -18.19 -1.86
N HIS A 234 -28.92 -17.56 -1.16
CA HIS A 234 -30.32 -17.48 -1.57
C HIS A 234 -30.54 -16.54 -2.78
N GLN A 235 -29.59 -15.65 -3.06
CA GLN A 235 -29.63 -14.73 -4.19
C GLN A 235 -28.31 -14.80 -4.98
N PRO A 236 -28.36 -14.65 -6.32
CA PRO A 236 -27.15 -14.61 -7.14
C PRO A 236 -26.35 -13.33 -6.85
N ILE A 237 -25.05 -13.47 -6.58
CA ILE A 237 -24.13 -12.33 -6.49
C ILE A 237 -23.85 -11.82 -7.90
N ASN A 238 -24.11 -10.55 -8.14
CA ASN A 238 -23.73 -9.91 -9.41
C ASN A 238 -22.35 -9.23 -9.30
N ARG A 239 -21.75 -8.93 -10.45
CA ARG A 239 -20.48 -8.19 -10.54
C ARG A 239 -20.45 -6.86 -9.79
N GLY A 240 -21.57 -6.15 -9.68
CA GLY A 240 -21.66 -4.85 -9.00
C GLY A 240 -21.46 -4.98 -7.49
N ASP A 241 -22.01 -6.05 -6.90
CA ASP A 241 -21.79 -6.37 -5.49
C ASP A 241 -20.32 -6.70 -5.22
N ILE A 242 -19.70 -7.53 -6.07
CA ILE A 242 -18.28 -7.88 -5.94
C ILE A 242 -17.39 -6.64 -6.12
N TYR A 243 -17.71 -5.79 -7.10
CA TYR A 243 -16.99 -4.53 -7.34
C TYR A 243 -17.01 -3.67 -6.08
N ARG A 244 -18.20 -3.44 -5.51
CA ARG A 244 -18.37 -2.66 -4.28
C ARG A 244 -17.52 -3.21 -3.13
N LEU A 245 -17.49 -4.53 -2.94
CA LEU A 245 -16.64 -5.16 -1.91
C LEU A 245 -15.14 -4.95 -2.17
N LEU A 246 -14.69 -5.12 -3.42
CA LEU A 246 -13.27 -5.01 -3.80
C LEU A 246 -12.75 -3.56 -3.83
N THR A 247 -13.64 -2.58 -4.01
CA THR A 247 -13.33 -1.15 -4.03
C THR A 247 -13.65 -0.44 -2.73
N ASP A 248 -14.30 -1.10 -1.78
CA ASP A 248 -14.51 -0.54 -0.44
C ASP A 248 -13.15 -0.23 0.19
N ARG A 249 -13.04 0.97 0.76
CA ARG A 249 -11.83 1.44 1.43
C ARG A 249 -12.26 2.10 2.74
N PRO A 250 -11.42 2.04 3.79
CA PRO A 250 -11.74 2.71 5.04
C PRO A 250 -12.02 4.18 4.76
N ASP A 251 -12.89 4.84 5.54
CA ASP A 251 -13.00 6.29 5.40
C ASP A 251 -11.62 6.90 5.67
N ASN A 252 -11.03 7.46 4.63
CA ASN A 252 -9.67 7.98 4.66
C ASN A 252 -9.57 9.19 5.60
N ARG A 253 -10.70 9.79 5.97
CA ARG A 253 -10.81 10.91 6.92
C ARG A 253 -10.72 10.45 8.37
N ARG A 254 -9.72 9.63 8.70
CA ARG A 254 -9.40 9.37 10.11
C ARG A 254 -9.03 10.71 10.78
N PRO A 255 -9.48 10.96 12.02
CA PRO A 255 -9.11 12.17 12.74
C PRO A 255 -7.59 12.24 12.91
N LEU A 256 -6.98 13.38 12.54
CA LEU A 256 -5.57 13.67 12.79
C LEU A 256 -5.34 14.29 14.19
N THR A 257 -6.11 13.84 15.18
CA THR A 257 -6.14 14.46 16.51
C THR A 257 -4.80 14.36 17.20
N TRP A 258 -4.13 13.22 17.09
CA TRP A 258 -2.83 13.00 17.73
C TRP A 258 -1.75 13.90 17.11
N GLU A 259 -1.69 13.97 15.79
CA GLU A 259 -0.73 14.78 15.05
C GLU A 259 -0.97 16.27 15.31
N ARG A 260 -2.23 16.74 15.26
CA ARG A 260 -2.58 18.13 15.59
C ARG A 260 -2.18 18.49 17.02
N ASN A 261 -2.51 17.66 18.00
CA ASN A 261 -2.16 17.94 19.39
C ASN A 261 -0.64 18.11 19.58
N HIS A 262 0.18 17.31 18.91
CA HIS A 262 1.64 17.44 18.99
C HIS A 262 2.17 18.68 18.26
N ILE A 263 1.56 19.08 17.14
CA ILE A 263 1.88 20.33 16.46
C ILE A 263 1.49 21.53 17.32
N ASP A 264 0.33 21.48 17.97
CA ASP A 264 -0.13 22.52 18.89
C ASP A 264 0.83 22.67 20.08
N ILE A 265 1.35 21.56 20.63
CA ILE A 265 2.40 21.59 21.66
C ILE A 265 3.65 22.33 21.14
N LEU A 266 4.14 21.99 19.94
CA LEU A 266 5.30 22.68 19.36
C LEU A 266 5.06 24.19 19.18
N LEU A 267 3.86 24.59 18.74
CA LEU A 267 3.47 25.99 18.61
C LEU A 267 3.45 26.70 19.97
N LEU A 268 2.93 26.05 21.01
CA LEU A 268 2.92 26.58 22.39
C LEU A 268 4.34 26.73 22.97
N GLU A 269 5.28 25.89 22.55
CA GLU A 269 6.70 25.97 22.91
C GLU A 269 7.48 27.02 22.11
N GLY A 270 6.80 27.78 21.23
CA GLY A 270 7.39 28.85 20.43
C GLY A 270 7.98 28.41 19.09
N THR A 271 7.76 27.16 18.67
CA THR A 271 8.14 26.71 17.33
C THR A 271 7.27 27.41 16.29
N GLU A 272 7.89 27.91 15.22
CA GLU A 272 7.18 28.51 14.10
C GLU A 272 7.22 27.58 12.87
N PHE A 273 6.09 27.47 12.18
CA PHE A 273 5.97 26.79 10.89
C PHE A 273 5.73 27.81 9.77
N ILE A 274 6.05 27.43 8.55
CA ILE A 274 5.78 28.22 7.34
C ILE A 274 4.91 27.37 6.44
N CYS A 275 3.75 27.90 6.02
CA CYS A 275 2.88 27.18 5.10
C CYS A 275 3.65 26.90 3.79
N PRO A 276 3.75 25.63 3.35
CA PRO A 276 4.52 25.29 2.15
C PRO A 276 3.93 25.86 0.86
N TRP A 277 2.67 26.31 0.88
CA TRP A 277 1.95 26.76 -0.31
C TRP A 277 1.82 28.27 -0.46
N THR A 278 1.69 28.97 0.67
CA THR A 278 1.44 30.42 0.71
C THR A 278 2.55 31.20 1.40
N GLU A 279 3.55 30.51 1.95
CA GLU A 279 4.68 31.09 2.71
C GLU A 279 4.24 31.85 3.97
N LYS A 280 2.96 31.75 4.34
CA LYS A 280 2.41 32.36 5.55
C LYS A 280 3.03 31.74 6.80
N SER A 281 3.51 32.58 7.71
CA SER A 281 3.97 32.14 9.03
C SER A 281 2.79 31.63 9.89
N ILE A 282 3.00 30.48 10.52
CA ILE A 282 2.06 29.80 11.41
C ILE A 282 2.72 29.70 12.79
N THR A 283 2.26 30.55 13.69
CA THR A 283 2.72 30.65 15.09
C THR A 283 1.56 30.40 16.04
N GLN A 284 1.81 30.38 17.35
CA GLN A 284 0.78 30.20 18.36
C GLN A 284 -0.40 31.18 18.15
N GLY A 285 -1.62 30.65 18.11
CA GLY A 285 -2.85 31.43 17.90
C GLY A 285 -3.21 31.69 16.43
N VAL A 286 -2.33 31.38 15.48
CA VAL A 286 -2.66 31.43 14.05
C VAL A 286 -3.38 30.14 13.64
N SER A 287 -4.58 30.27 13.08
CA SER A 287 -5.34 29.12 12.58
C SER A 287 -4.62 28.45 11.41
N TYR A 288 -4.52 27.12 11.46
CA TYR A 288 -3.94 26.28 10.41
C TYR A 288 -4.79 25.04 10.14
N HIS A 289 -4.60 24.47 8.95
CA HIS A 289 -5.00 23.09 8.65
C HIS A 289 -3.77 22.20 8.65
N LEU A 290 -3.91 20.98 9.18
CA LEU A 290 -2.92 19.94 8.92
C LEU A 290 -3.24 19.32 7.56
N ASP A 291 -2.49 19.74 6.54
CA ASP A 291 -2.75 19.40 5.14
C ASP A 291 -2.02 18.13 4.71
N HIS A 292 -2.69 17.33 3.89
CA HIS A 292 -2.10 16.18 3.21
C HIS A 292 -1.41 16.62 1.92
N LEU A 293 -0.09 16.48 1.84
CA LEU A 293 0.67 16.85 0.64
C LEU A 293 0.19 16.06 -0.60
N MET A 294 0.01 14.75 -0.41
CA MET A 294 -0.66 13.82 -1.30
C MET A 294 -2.12 13.64 -0.85
N PRO A 295 -3.12 14.05 -1.65
CA PRO A 295 -4.52 13.97 -1.26
C PRO A 295 -4.99 12.56 -0.94
N LEU A 296 -5.86 12.43 0.07
CA LEU A 296 -6.48 11.16 0.48
C LEU A 296 -7.33 10.50 -0.62
N SER A 297 -7.82 11.30 -1.58
CA SER A 297 -8.53 10.84 -2.77
C SER A 297 -7.61 10.14 -3.77
N VAL A 298 -6.31 10.43 -3.74
CA VAL A 298 -5.28 9.79 -4.57
C VAL A 298 -4.63 8.64 -3.83
N TYR A 299 -4.20 8.90 -2.58
CA TYR A 299 -3.56 7.93 -1.70
C TYR A 299 -4.00 8.13 -0.25
N PRO A 300 -4.65 7.14 0.37
CA PRO A 300 -5.22 7.25 1.70
C PRO A 300 -4.19 7.07 2.82
N MET A 301 -3.25 8.01 2.95
CA MET A 301 -2.11 7.90 3.87
C MET A 301 -2.04 9.09 4.82
N ASN A 302 -2.00 8.78 6.12
CA ASN A 302 -1.89 9.74 7.23
C ASN A 302 -0.49 9.71 7.88
N GLU A 303 0.51 9.29 7.13
CA GLU A 303 1.90 9.27 7.59
C GLU A 303 2.42 10.70 7.75
N LEU A 304 3.25 10.94 8.75
CA LEU A 304 3.67 12.27 9.16
C LEU A 304 4.49 13.00 8.09
N TRP A 305 5.21 12.28 7.22
CA TRP A 305 5.87 12.88 6.06
C TRP A 305 4.86 13.54 5.10
N ASN A 306 3.62 13.04 5.06
CA ASN A 306 2.55 13.53 4.20
C ASN A 306 1.74 14.68 4.83
N LEU A 307 2.08 15.12 6.04
CA LEU A 307 1.31 16.10 6.80
C LEU A 307 2.12 17.38 7.03
N ALA A 308 1.53 18.54 6.77
CA ALA A 308 2.16 19.84 7.02
C ALA A 308 1.15 20.92 7.47
N PRO A 309 1.47 21.75 8.48
CA PRO A 309 0.68 22.93 8.80
C PRO A 309 0.58 23.86 7.59
N SER A 310 -0.64 24.23 7.23
CA SER A 310 -0.93 24.99 6.01
C SER A 310 -2.05 26.00 6.21
N ASP A 311 -2.08 27.01 5.35
CA ASP A 311 -3.13 28.03 5.32
C ASP A 311 -4.52 27.38 5.08
N PRO A 312 -5.49 27.56 6.00
CA PRO A 312 -6.81 26.96 5.90
C PRO A 312 -7.57 27.34 4.61
N HIS A 313 -7.52 28.61 4.22
CA HIS A 313 -8.26 29.13 3.08
C HIS A 313 -7.67 28.59 1.78
N PHE A 314 -6.34 28.62 1.65
CA PHE A 314 -5.67 28.07 0.48
C PHE A 314 -5.93 26.56 0.37
N ASN A 315 -5.81 25.82 1.48
CA ASN A 315 -6.02 24.38 1.46
C ASN A 315 -7.45 24.02 1.04
N ALA A 316 -8.46 24.67 1.62
CA ALA A 316 -9.87 24.36 1.38
C ALA A 316 -10.39 24.78 0.00
N HIS A 317 -9.90 25.88 -0.57
CA HIS A 317 -10.50 26.48 -1.77
C HIS A 317 -9.61 26.43 -3.01
N GLN A 318 -8.28 26.50 -2.82
CA GLN A 318 -7.31 26.50 -3.91
C GLN A 318 -6.71 25.11 -4.10
N LYS A 319 -5.98 24.56 -3.12
CA LYS A 319 -5.36 23.23 -3.26
C LYS A 319 -6.38 22.12 -3.46
N ARG A 320 -7.30 21.92 -2.50
CA ARG A 320 -8.26 20.80 -2.49
C ARG A 320 -7.55 19.45 -2.73
N ASP A 321 -8.11 18.61 -3.59
CA ASP A 321 -7.57 17.32 -4.03
C ASP A 321 -6.52 17.41 -5.16
N ARG A 322 -5.89 18.58 -5.37
CA ARG A 322 -4.88 18.78 -6.42
C ARG A 322 -3.46 18.67 -5.89
N LEU A 323 -2.54 18.29 -6.77
CA LEU A 323 -1.10 18.25 -6.48
C LEU A 323 -0.39 19.54 -6.90
N PRO A 324 0.73 19.92 -6.29
CA PRO A 324 1.43 21.14 -6.68
C PRO A 324 2.00 21.02 -8.11
N SER A 325 2.04 22.12 -8.85
CA SER A 325 2.92 22.24 -10.03
C SER A 325 4.39 22.08 -9.67
N SER A 326 5.24 21.69 -10.61
CA SER A 326 6.68 21.50 -10.35
C SER A 326 7.34 22.78 -9.83
N GLN A 327 6.92 23.95 -10.30
CA GLN A 327 7.39 25.24 -9.79
C GLN A 327 6.97 25.48 -8.34
N ARG A 328 5.69 25.29 -8.01
CA ARG A 328 5.21 25.44 -6.63
C ARG A 328 5.87 24.45 -5.68
N LEU A 329 6.06 23.22 -6.15
CA LEU A 329 6.71 22.19 -5.36
C LEU A 329 8.15 22.60 -5.03
N ALA A 330 8.90 23.10 -6.01
CA ALA A 330 10.26 23.60 -5.78
C ALA A 330 10.30 24.71 -4.72
N SER A 331 9.36 25.65 -4.74
CA SER A 331 9.21 26.67 -3.70
C SER A 331 8.81 26.10 -2.33
N ALA A 332 8.03 25.02 -2.31
CA ALA A 332 7.56 24.39 -1.08
C ALA A 332 8.65 23.56 -0.36
N LEU A 333 9.62 22.99 -1.09
CA LEU A 333 10.61 22.06 -0.53
C LEU A 333 11.41 22.64 0.67
N PRO A 334 11.93 23.89 0.63
CA PRO A 334 12.58 24.48 1.81
C PRO A 334 11.66 24.56 3.03
N HIS A 335 10.38 24.88 2.84
CA HIS A 335 9.40 24.96 3.92
C HIS A 335 9.02 23.57 4.47
N LEU A 336 8.94 22.56 3.62
CA LEU A 336 8.77 21.17 4.05
C LEU A 336 9.99 20.67 4.84
N THR A 337 11.20 21.01 4.37
CA THR A 337 12.44 20.73 5.11
C THR A 337 12.40 21.33 6.51
N HIS A 338 11.96 22.59 6.63
CA HIS A 338 11.78 23.26 7.93
C HIS A 338 10.73 22.56 8.80
N THR A 339 9.57 22.21 8.23
CA THR A 339 8.53 21.44 8.93
C THR A 339 9.06 20.11 9.48
N TYR A 340 9.80 19.34 8.68
CA TYR A 340 10.36 18.07 9.14
C TYR A 340 11.46 18.28 10.19
N ALA A 341 12.25 19.35 10.11
CA ALA A 341 13.21 19.70 11.15
C ALA A 341 12.50 20.00 12.48
N ASN A 342 11.38 20.74 12.44
CA ASN A 342 10.55 20.98 13.63
C ASN A 342 9.98 19.68 14.21
N TYR A 343 9.55 18.73 13.38
CA TYR A 343 9.07 17.44 13.89
C TYR A 343 10.17 16.65 14.63
N LEU A 344 11.44 16.87 14.28
CA LEU A 344 12.56 16.21 14.96
C LEU A 344 12.86 16.78 16.36
N THR A 345 12.32 17.96 16.73
CA THR A 345 12.55 18.55 18.06
C THR A 345 11.69 17.88 19.14
N SER A 346 10.54 17.30 18.78
CA SER A 346 9.71 16.48 19.66
C SER A 346 10.12 15.01 19.58
N LEU A 347 10.42 14.38 20.71
CA LEU A 347 10.78 12.95 20.76
C LEU A 347 9.71 12.05 20.14
N GLN A 348 8.43 12.36 20.38
CA GLN A 348 7.29 11.60 19.88
C GLN A 348 7.15 11.74 18.36
N LEU A 349 7.13 12.97 17.84
CA LEU A 349 7.04 13.21 16.40
C LEU A 349 8.28 12.70 15.66
N ALA A 350 9.47 12.87 16.24
CA ALA A 350 10.73 12.40 15.68
C ALA A 350 10.74 10.87 15.49
N SER A 351 10.21 10.13 16.47
CA SER A 351 10.07 8.68 16.36
C SER A 351 9.11 8.30 15.22
N VAL A 352 7.94 8.95 15.17
CA VAL A 352 6.91 8.66 14.17
C VAL A 352 7.37 8.99 12.75
N ILE A 353 7.94 10.18 12.49
CA ILE A 353 8.38 10.52 11.14
C ILE A 353 9.50 9.60 10.66
N LYS A 354 10.40 9.17 11.56
CA LYS A 354 11.46 8.21 11.20
C LYS A 354 10.87 6.84 10.88
N GLU A 355 9.91 6.36 11.67
CA GLU A 355 9.22 5.09 11.40
C GLU A 355 8.50 5.14 10.05
N ASP A 356 7.70 6.19 9.81
CA ASP A 356 6.92 6.35 8.60
C ASP A 356 7.81 6.47 7.35
N VAL A 357 8.89 7.25 7.44
CA VAL A 357 9.86 7.42 6.33
C VAL A 357 10.61 6.13 6.06
N ASN A 358 11.16 5.49 7.09
CA ASN A 358 11.92 4.24 6.94
C ASN A 358 11.04 3.08 6.49
N GLY A 359 9.74 3.13 6.76
CA GLY A 359 8.76 2.14 6.30
C GLY A 359 8.39 2.27 4.82
N ARG A 360 8.82 3.35 4.14
CA ARG A 360 8.31 3.71 2.81
C ARG A 360 9.38 4.08 1.79
N PHE A 361 10.36 4.89 2.18
CA PHE A 361 11.37 5.43 1.29
C PHE A 361 12.69 4.69 1.46
N ALA A 362 13.06 3.88 0.45
CA ALA A 362 14.29 3.10 0.46
C ALA A 362 15.56 3.94 0.29
N THR A 363 15.46 5.12 -0.33
CA THR A 363 16.61 5.93 -0.74
C THR A 363 17.10 6.90 0.33
N VAL A 364 16.29 7.20 1.34
CA VAL A 364 16.64 8.17 2.40
C VAL A 364 17.96 7.85 3.10
N PRO A 365 18.26 6.61 3.52
CA PRO A 365 19.57 6.28 4.10
C PRO A 365 20.74 6.57 3.15
N GLN A 366 20.58 6.35 1.85
CA GLN A 366 21.62 6.63 0.87
C GLN A 366 21.84 8.14 0.68
N LEU A 367 20.75 8.92 0.60
CA LEU A 367 20.83 10.38 0.48
C LEU A 367 21.55 11.01 1.67
N ILE A 368 21.31 10.50 2.88
CA ILE A 368 22.01 10.97 4.09
C ILE A 368 23.49 10.61 4.05
N ASN A 369 23.83 9.36 3.70
CA ASN A 369 25.20 8.86 3.79
C ASN A 369 26.11 9.29 2.63
N GLN A 370 25.58 9.39 1.41
CA GLN A 370 26.37 9.63 0.19
C GLN A 370 26.23 11.07 -0.33
N ALA A 371 25.04 11.66 -0.23
CA ALA A 371 24.81 13.05 -0.67
C ALA A 371 24.96 14.06 0.49
N HIS A 372 25.33 13.59 1.69
CA HIS A 372 25.53 14.40 2.90
C HIS A 372 24.35 15.31 3.25
N LEU A 373 23.12 14.86 2.92
CA LEU A 373 21.91 15.57 3.29
C LEU A 373 21.55 15.32 4.76
N SER A 374 21.02 16.32 5.44
CA SER A 374 20.33 16.10 6.71
C SER A 374 19.06 15.27 6.49
N PHE A 375 18.57 14.60 7.54
CA PHE A 375 17.32 13.82 7.45
C PHE A 375 16.13 14.65 6.91
N PRO A 376 15.86 15.89 7.39
CA PRO A 376 14.77 16.71 6.84
C PRO A 376 14.92 17.02 5.34
N GLN A 377 16.15 17.28 4.87
CA GLN A 377 16.43 17.53 3.45
C GLN A 377 16.19 16.28 2.61
N ALA A 378 16.68 15.13 3.06
CA ALA A 378 16.47 13.86 2.37
C ALA A 378 14.99 13.50 2.29
N VAL A 379 14.22 13.67 3.39
CA VAL A 379 12.76 13.46 3.40
C VAL A 379 12.06 14.42 2.45
N SER A 380 12.38 15.71 2.50
CA SER A 380 11.78 16.70 1.61
C SER A 380 12.00 16.37 0.14
N GLN A 381 13.22 15.95 -0.23
CA GLN A 381 13.53 15.55 -1.59
C GLN A 381 12.70 14.34 -2.04
N VAL A 382 12.72 13.23 -1.30
CA VAL A 382 11.99 12.01 -1.72
C VAL A 382 10.48 12.21 -1.73
N VAL A 383 9.94 13.02 -0.82
CA VAL A 383 8.53 13.39 -0.83
C VAL A 383 8.22 14.24 -2.06
N GLY A 384 9.05 15.24 -2.38
CA GLY A 384 8.91 16.05 -3.58
C GLY A 384 8.89 15.21 -4.86
N ASP A 385 9.88 14.34 -5.02
CA ASP A 385 9.97 13.44 -6.17
C ASP A 385 8.72 12.56 -6.28
N PHE A 386 8.26 12.00 -5.15
CA PHE A 386 7.03 11.21 -5.12
C PHE A 386 5.78 11.99 -5.52
N LEU A 387 5.56 13.18 -4.96
CA LEU A 387 4.41 14.04 -5.31
C LEU A 387 4.41 14.35 -6.82
N ASN A 388 5.58 14.67 -7.37
CA ASN A 388 5.71 14.97 -8.79
C ASN A 388 5.44 13.73 -9.67
N ASP A 389 6.02 12.59 -9.31
CA ASP A 389 5.88 11.33 -10.03
C ASP A 389 4.44 10.85 -10.09
N VAL A 390 3.72 10.92 -8.97
CA VAL A 390 2.30 10.58 -8.90
C VAL A 390 1.48 11.52 -9.79
N ALA A 391 1.76 12.82 -9.73
CA ALA A 391 1.02 13.79 -10.51
C ALA A 391 1.25 13.62 -12.03
N VAL A 392 2.46 13.24 -12.47
CA VAL A 392 2.75 12.90 -13.88
C VAL A 392 2.09 11.58 -14.27
N SER A 393 2.36 10.50 -13.53
CA SER A 393 1.92 9.14 -13.90
C SER A 393 0.40 8.98 -13.92
N ARG A 394 -0.31 9.68 -13.03
CA ARG A 394 -1.78 9.62 -12.95
C ARG A 394 -2.49 10.77 -13.65
N ASN A 395 -1.74 11.64 -14.34
CA ASN A 395 -2.26 12.83 -15.03
C ASN A 395 -3.22 13.66 -14.14
N LEU A 396 -2.81 13.90 -12.88
CA LEU A 396 -3.67 14.54 -11.89
C LEU A 396 -3.67 16.06 -12.07
N ALA A 397 -4.79 16.68 -11.73
CA ALA A 397 -4.92 18.14 -11.74
C ALA A 397 -3.90 18.77 -10.79
N ARG A 398 -3.24 19.84 -11.28
CA ARG A 398 -2.25 20.60 -10.52
C ARG A 398 -2.74 22.01 -10.16
N PHE A 399 -2.14 22.62 -9.15
CA PHE A 399 -2.41 24.00 -8.73
C PHE A 399 -1.16 24.90 -8.78
#